data_AF-A0A7H0LMW4-F1
#
_entry.id   AF-A0A7H0LMW4-F1
#
_cell.length_a   1.000
_cell.length_b   1.000
_cell.length_c   1.000
_cell.angle_alpha   90.00
_cell.angle_beta   90.00
_cell.angle_gamma   90.00
#
_symmetry.space_group_name_H-M   'P 1'
#
loop_
_entity.id
_entity.type
_entity.pdbx_description
1 polymer ?
#
loop_
_entity_poly.entity_id
_entity_poly.type
_entity_poly.pdbx_seq_one_letter_code
_entity_poly.pdbx_strand_id
1 'polypeptide(L)'
;MTSWFRREALSAVSPALVIMAGAAATAGAYWPGLMTWDAIRQYDQATSGAFDDWHPPAMEWLWRQLIPIHSGPAPMLVLQLFLFWGGLALLAGWALKQRRPGLALALAACGLLPISLALTGAVLKDCLMAGALMSATGLLAWQPYATRPAVRALVPVLGVVLLLFAATLRFNAFLATVPIFVALMPPAARSSRLRFASTTLIAALLMIAALPLANRLIGAQSSGVEMSLVIFDLGGITEHAGVDAFPPVDVADAVAVNHHCYSPVKWDPYSWWVDEPCAIGFADVRAAIAARHESPYIFLAKAILAHPVAYAQHRLAHFNVNTRFLVHDEIERPVQVESAPNDWGYKVHPNPLLSAIDGIALASAHTPLDWPIVWLALAFGVLTIASRLPSRGIVIPVALSALLYGLGYGVFSVAAELRYHLWTMLATAIALAITAADLAGGNTGVSRQRLAWGISPALLVTALCIAWRLIPGL
;
A
#
# COMPACT_ATOMS: atom_id res chain seq x y z
N MET A 1 -29.04 -8.27 -36.53
CA MET A 1 -29.00 -7.57 -35.22
C MET A 1 -28.78 -8.51 -34.03
N THR A 2 -29.31 -9.73 -34.02
CA THR A 2 -29.18 -10.71 -32.91
C THR A 2 -27.76 -11.25 -32.64
N SER A 3 -26.89 -11.34 -33.65
CA SER A 3 -25.51 -11.84 -33.49
C SER A 3 -24.55 -10.82 -32.86
N TRP A 4 -24.77 -9.53 -33.08
CA TRP A 4 -23.95 -8.45 -32.53
C TRP A 4 -24.21 -8.23 -31.04
N PHE A 5 -25.49 -8.19 -30.63
CA PHE A 5 -25.87 -8.16 -29.21
C PHE A 5 -25.38 -9.38 -28.45
N ARG A 6 -25.39 -10.58 -29.06
CA ARG A 6 -24.79 -11.78 -28.47
C ARG A 6 -23.29 -11.63 -28.24
N ARG A 7 -22.53 -11.09 -29.20
CA ARG A 7 -21.07 -10.92 -29.07
C ARG A 7 -20.69 -9.89 -28.02
N GLU A 8 -21.38 -8.75 -27.96
CA GLU A 8 -21.14 -7.75 -26.91
C GLU A 8 -21.50 -8.28 -25.52
N ALA A 9 -22.64 -8.96 -25.38
CA ALA A 9 -23.03 -9.60 -24.12
C ALA A 9 -22.02 -10.67 -23.68
N LEU A 10 -21.59 -11.56 -24.58
CA LEU A 10 -20.57 -12.58 -24.29
C LEU A 10 -19.21 -11.96 -23.90
N SER A 11 -18.84 -10.82 -24.49
CA SER A 11 -17.59 -10.12 -24.17
C SER A 11 -17.58 -9.44 -22.80
N ALA A 12 -18.77 -9.11 -22.24
CA ALA A 12 -18.92 -8.55 -20.91
C ALA A 12 -19.07 -9.63 -19.82
N VAL A 13 -19.44 -10.86 -20.19
CA VAL A 13 -19.60 -11.97 -19.25
C VAL A 13 -18.25 -12.38 -18.64
N SER A 14 -17.16 -12.42 -19.42
CA SER A 14 -15.88 -12.91 -18.88
C SER A 14 -15.25 -12.01 -17.81
N PRO A 15 -15.17 -10.67 -17.92
CA PRO A 15 -14.61 -9.84 -16.85
C PRO A 15 -15.51 -9.84 -15.60
N ALA A 16 -16.84 -9.84 -15.79
CA ALA A 16 -17.78 -9.90 -14.68
C ALA A 16 -17.66 -11.22 -13.91
N LEU A 17 -17.52 -12.35 -14.61
CA LEU A 17 -17.28 -13.66 -13.98
C LEU A 17 -15.96 -13.67 -13.20
N VAL A 18 -14.88 -13.11 -13.74
CA VAL A 18 -13.60 -13.01 -13.02
C VAL A 18 -13.74 -12.21 -11.73
N ILE A 19 -14.41 -11.06 -11.78
CA ILE A 19 -14.63 -10.21 -10.60
C ILE A 19 -15.48 -10.93 -9.55
N MET A 20 -16.60 -11.52 -9.97
CA MET A 20 -17.51 -12.22 -9.06
C MET A 20 -16.86 -13.48 -8.47
N ALA A 21 -16.13 -14.24 -9.27
CA ALA A 21 -15.42 -15.42 -8.83
C ALA A 21 -14.27 -15.06 -7.88
N GLY A 22 -13.50 -14.00 -8.17
CA GLY A 22 -12.44 -13.52 -7.28
C GLY A 22 -12.97 -13.02 -5.94
N ALA A 23 -14.06 -12.24 -5.96
CA ALA A 23 -14.74 -11.78 -4.75
C ALA A 23 -15.28 -12.95 -3.91
N ALA A 24 -15.98 -13.89 -4.55
CA ALA A 24 -16.52 -15.07 -3.89
C ALA A 24 -15.42 -15.99 -3.36
N ALA A 25 -14.32 -16.18 -4.12
CA ALA A 25 -13.20 -17.00 -3.69
C ALA A 25 -12.50 -16.39 -2.48
N THR A 26 -12.24 -15.08 -2.50
CA THR A 26 -11.60 -14.40 -1.36
C THR A 26 -12.51 -14.44 -0.11
N ALA A 27 -13.81 -14.15 -0.28
CA ALA A 27 -14.76 -14.24 0.81
C ALA A 27 -14.87 -15.67 1.36
N GLY A 28 -14.98 -16.68 0.50
CA GLY A 28 -15.09 -18.09 0.90
C GLY A 28 -13.84 -18.64 1.56
N ALA A 29 -12.65 -18.21 1.13
CA ALA A 29 -11.38 -18.64 1.71
C ALA A 29 -11.14 -18.05 3.09
N TYR A 30 -11.56 -16.79 3.30
CA TYR A 30 -11.20 -16.01 4.47
C TYR A 30 -12.38 -15.66 5.38
N TRP A 31 -13.58 -16.22 5.18
CA TRP A 31 -14.73 -15.92 6.04
C TRP A 31 -14.47 -16.33 7.51
N PRO A 32 -14.85 -15.50 8.51
CA PRO A 32 -15.48 -14.18 8.42
C PRO A 32 -14.49 -13.02 8.22
N GLY A 33 -13.19 -13.28 8.22
CA GLY A 33 -12.12 -12.33 7.96
C GLY A 33 -10.92 -12.70 8.82
N LEU A 34 -9.74 -12.82 8.22
CA LEU A 34 -8.53 -13.13 8.99
C LEU A 34 -8.13 -11.91 9.82
N MET A 35 -7.98 -12.11 11.13
CA MET A 35 -7.64 -11.06 12.09
C MET A 35 -6.19 -11.22 12.52
N THR A 36 -5.34 -10.29 12.10
CA THR A 36 -3.96 -10.18 12.60
C THR A 36 -3.95 -9.51 13.98
N TRP A 37 -2.79 -9.45 14.66
CA TRP A 37 -2.64 -8.70 15.91
C TRP A 37 -3.09 -7.23 15.77
N ASP A 38 -2.75 -6.57 14.65
CA ASP A 38 -3.27 -5.24 14.31
C ASP A 38 -4.80 -5.23 14.33
N ALA A 39 -5.45 -6.17 13.62
CA ALA A 39 -6.89 -6.20 13.47
C ALA A 39 -7.62 -6.48 14.80
N ILE A 40 -7.02 -7.29 15.68
CA ILE A 40 -7.54 -7.58 17.02
C ILE A 40 -7.55 -6.31 17.85
N ARG A 41 -6.43 -5.59 17.92
CA ARG A 41 -6.36 -4.31 18.63
C ARG A 41 -7.35 -3.31 18.04
N GLN A 42 -7.43 -3.21 16.71
CA GLN A 42 -8.37 -2.31 16.03
C GLN A 42 -9.84 -2.64 16.34
N TYR A 43 -10.17 -3.93 16.46
CA TYR A 43 -11.52 -4.37 16.83
C TYR A 43 -11.80 -4.14 18.33
N ASP A 44 -10.82 -4.33 19.20
CA ASP A 44 -10.91 -3.97 20.62
C ASP A 44 -11.31 -2.49 20.78
N GLN A 45 -10.55 -1.59 20.13
CA GLN A 45 -10.83 -0.15 20.13
C GLN A 45 -12.20 0.18 19.54
N ALA A 46 -12.63 -0.53 18.49
CA ALA A 46 -13.95 -0.36 17.92
C ALA A 46 -15.08 -0.72 18.92
N THR A 47 -14.91 -1.81 19.68
CA THR A 47 -15.91 -2.26 20.67
C THR A 47 -15.90 -1.40 21.93
N SER A 48 -14.73 -1.10 22.49
CA SER A 48 -14.57 -0.30 23.71
C SER A 48 -14.86 1.19 23.48
N GLY A 49 -14.55 1.71 22.29
CA GLY A 49 -14.58 3.13 21.98
C GLY A 49 -13.39 3.91 22.54
N ALA A 50 -12.42 3.21 23.13
CA ALA A 50 -11.17 3.80 23.60
C ALA A 50 -10.18 3.83 22.44
N PHE A 51 -10.18 4.95 21.70
CA PHE A 51 -9.30 5.15 20.55
C PHE A 51 -7.95 5.75 20.95
N ASP A 52 -6.88 5.23 20.36
CA ASP A 52 -5.52 5.76 20.36
C ASP A 52 -4.98 5.93 18.93
N ASP A 53 -3.80 6.54 18.79
CA ASP A 53 -3.17 6.79 17.50
C ASP A 53 -2.14 5.73 17.09
N TRP A 54 -2.03 4.61 17.83
CA TRP A 54 -1.06 3.55 17.54
C TRP A 54 -1.28 2.97 16.14
N HIS A 55 -2.55 2.82 15.79
CA HIS A 55 -2.97 2.74 14.42
C HIS A 55 -3.80 3.96 14.08
N PRO A 56 -3.81 4.38 12.80
CA PRO A 56 -4.79 5.35 12.34
C PRO A 56 -6.23 4.92 12.69
N PRO A 57 -6.94 5.67 13.57
CA PRO A 57 -8.18 5.25 14.20
C PRO A 57 -9.37 5.28 13.23
N ALA A 58 -9.19 5.77 12.00
CA ALA A 58 -10.26 5.85 11.01
C ALA A 58 -10.87 4.48 10.69
N MET A 59 -10.06 3.42 10.62
CA MET A 59 -10.55 2.06 10.42
C MET A 59 -11.34 1.55 11.63
N GLU A 60 -10.86 1.80 12.83
CA GLU A 60 -11.47 1.37 14.10
C GLU A 60 -12.80 2.08 14.34
N TRP A 61 -12.82 3.39 14.11
CA TRP A 61 -14.03 4.21 14.15
C TRP A 61 -15.07 3.73 13.13
N LEU A 62 -14.65 3.44 11.91
CA LEU A 62 -15.53 2.88 10.87
C LEU A 62 -16.05 1.52 11.29
N TRP A 63 -15.19 0.65 11.82
CA TRP A 63 -15.59 -0.67 12.29
C TRP A 63 -16.63 -0.56 13.40
N ARG A 64 -16.48 0.39 14.32
CA ARG A 64 -17.49 0.68 15.35
C ARG A 64 -18.86 1.02 14.75
N GLN A 65 -18.90 1.73 13.62
CA GLN A 65 -20.16 2.02 12.92
C GLN A 65 -20.78 0.78 12.24
N LEU A 66 -19.96 -0.24 11.97
CA LEU A 66 -20.40 -1.49 11.35
C LEU A 66 -20.85 -2.54 12.38
N ILE A 67 -20.41 -2.44 13.64
CA ILE A 67 -20.80 -3.36 14.72
C ILE A 67 -22.34 -3.53 14.85
N PRO A 68 -23.17 -2.48 14.75
CA PRO A 68 -24.63 -2.63 14.80
C PRO A 68 -25.21 -3.50 13.67
N ILE A 69 -24.50 -3.66 12.55
CA ILE A 69 -24.91 -4.53 11.44
C ILE A 69 -24.58 -5.99 11.77
N HIS A 70 -23.35 -6.25 12.21
CA HIS A 70 -22.88 -7.56 12.65
C HIS A 70 -21.57 -7.40 13.45
N SER A 71 -21.36 -8.20 14.50
CA SER A 71 -20.10 -8.18 15.28
C SER A 71 -18.96 -8.92 14.58
N GLY A 72 -17.72 -8.56 14.89
CA GLY A 72 -16.52 -9.24 14.36
C GLY A 72 -16.06 -8.74 13.00
N PRO A 73 -15.22 -9.53 12.29
CA PRO A 73 -14.51 -9.10 11.09
C PRO A 73 -15.33 -9.06 9.80
N ALA A 74 -16.47 -9.75 9.75
CA ALA A 74 -17.25 -9.91 8.53
C ALA A 74 -17.68 -8.60 7.85
N PRO A 75 -18.22 -7.59 8.55
CA PRO A 75 -18.60 -6.33 7.88
C PRO A 75 -17.42 -5.62 7.24
N MET A 76 -16.25 -5.64 7.90
CA MET A 76 -15.05 -4.99 7.38
C MET A 76 -14.49 -5.76 6.18
N LEU A 77 -14.47 -7.10 6.23
CA LEU A 77 -14.13 -7.94 5.09
C LEU A 77 -15.03 -7.66 3.88
N VAL A 78 -16.35 -7.60 4.09
CA VAL A 78 -17.31 -7.31 3.02
C VAL A 78 -17.06 -5.92 2.43
N LEU A 79 -16.83 -4.91 3.28
CA LEU A 79 -16.57 -3.55 2.82
C LEU A 79 -15.28 -3.44 1.99
N GLN A 80 -14.17 -4.02 2.46
CA GLN A 80 -12.90 -3.97 1.71
C GLN A 80 -13.02 -4.71 0.37
N LEU A 81 -13.70 -5.87 0.34
CA LEU A 81 -13.92 -6.62 -0.90
C LEU A 81 -14.84 -5.86 -1.86
N PHE A 82 -15.88 -5.20 -1.34
CA PHE A 82 -16.77 -4.35 -2.13
C PHE A 82 -16.01 -3.20 -2.79
N LEU A 83 -15.18 -2.48 -2.03
CA LEU A 83 -14.38 -1.36 -2.57
C LEU A 83 -13.33 -1.85 -3.57
N PHE A 84 -12.66 -2.97 -3.28
CA PHE A 84 -11.62 -3.55 -4.12
C PHE A 84 -12.18 -4.07 -5.45
N TRP A 85 -13.10 -5.04 -5.39
CA TRP A 85 -13.69 -5.65 -6.58
C TRP A 85 -14.63 -4.70 -7.31
N GLY A 86 -15.32 -3.81 -6.59
CA GLY A 86 -16.14 -2.75 -7.18
C GLY A 86 -15.31 -1.74 -7.97
N GLY A 87 -14.13 -1.34 -7.48
CA GLY A 87 -13.21 -0.49 -8.23
C GLY A 87 -12.68 -1.16 -9.51
N LEU A 88 -12.35 -2.45 -9.45
CA LEU A 88 -11.99 -3.23 -10.64
C LEU A 88 -13.16 -3.36 -11.62
N ALA A 89 -14.39 -3.51 -11.12
CA ALA A 89 -15.60 -3.51 -11.96
C ALA A 89 -15.82 -2.17 -12.67
N LEU A 90 -15.58 -1.05 -11.99
CA LEU A 90 -15.61 0.28 -12.63
C LEU A 90 -14.57 0.35 -13.76
N LEU A 91 -13.33 -0.10 -13.52
CA LEU A 91 -12.27 -0.10 -14.54
C LEU A 91 -12.58 -1.02 -15.72
N ALA A 92 -13.04 -2.24 -15.45
CA ALA A 92 -13.45 -3.18 -16.49
C ALA A 92 -14.63 -2.63 -17.31
N GLY A 93 -15.64 -2.04 -16.65
CA GLY A 93 -16.77 -1.36 -17.29
C GLY A 93 -16.33 -0.19 -18.17
N TRP A 94 -15.35 0.59 -17.71
CA TRP A 94 -14.75 1.68 -18.51
C TRP A 94 -14.07 1.13 -19.78
N ALA A 95 -13.33 0.02 -19.67
CA ALA A 95 -12.69 -0.61 -20.82
C ALA A 95 -13.74 -1.20 -21.81
N LEU A 96 -14.80 -1.82 -21.30
CA LEU A 96 -15.93 -2.29 -22.12
C LEU A 96 -16.64 -1.13 -22.82
N LYS A 97 -16.84 0.01 -22.15
CA LYS A 97 -17.42 1.23 -22.74
C LYS A 97 -16.59 1.75 -23.91
N GLN A 98 -15.27 1.57 -23.86
CA GLN A 98 -14.34 1.88 -24.95
C GLN A 98 -14.22 0.77 -26.00
N ARG A 99 -15.03 -0.29 -25.92
CA ARG A 99 -15.00 -1.47 -26.79
C ARG A 99 -13.66 -2.21 -26.76
N ARG A 100 -13.05 -2.31 -25.57
CA ARG A 100 -11.77 -3.00 -25.33
C ARG A 100 -11.97 -4.18 -24.38
N PRO A 101 -12.65 -5.27 -24.80
CA PRO A 101 -12.96 -6.39 -23.92
C PRO A 101 -11.71 -7.13 -23.40
N GLY A 102 -10.63 -7.18 -24.18
CA GLY A 102 -9.35 -7.73 -23.72
C GLY A 102 -8.74 -6.92 -22.57
N LEU A 103 -8.84 -5.57 -22.63
CA LEU A 103 -8.41 -4.71 -21.52
C LEU A 103 -9.33 -4.87 -20.31
N ALA A 104 -10.65 -5.02 -20.53
CA ALA A 104 -11.59 -5.25 -19.44
C ALA A 104 -11.27 -6.55 -18.68
N LEU A 105 -10.96 -7.63 -19.40
CA LEU A 105 -10.53 -8.89 -18.81
C LEU A 105 -9.18 -8.75 -18.09
N ALA A 106 -8.21 -8.06 -18.70
CA ALA A 106 -6.90 -7.82 -18.07
C ALA A 106 -7.02 -7.00 -16.77
N LEU A 107 -7.89 -5.98 -16.75
CA LEU A 107 -8.16 -5.18 -15.55
C LEU A 107 -8.83 -6.03 -14.48
N ALA A 108 -9.84 -6.84 -14.83
CA ALA A 108 -10.45 -7.77 -13.88
C ALA A 108 -9.42 -8.77 -13.30
N ALA A 109 -8.52 -9.28 -14.14
CA ALA A 109 -7.47 -10.22 -13.74
C ALA A 109 -6.38 -9.59 -12.85
N CYS A 110 -6.23 -8.26 -12.81
CA CYS A 110 -5.30 -7.60 -11.88
C CYS A 110 -5.65 -7.89 -10.40
N GLY A 111 -6.94 -8.12 -10.10
CA GLY A 111 -7.36 -8.54 -8.76
C GLY A 111 -6.98 -9.97 -8.39
N LEU A 112 -6.56 -10.79 -9.37
CA LEU A 112 -6.15 -12.18 -9.17
C LEU A 112 -4.64 -12.33 -8.94
N LEU A 113 -3.89 -11.25 -8.82
CA LEU A 113 -2.48 -11.33 -8.42
C LEU A 113 -2.37 -12.09 -7.09
N PRO A 114 -1.45 -13.08 -6.97
CA PRO A 114 -1.35 -13.96 -5.80
C PRO A 114 -1.40 -13.23 -4.46
N ILE A 115 -0.52 -12.25 -4.28
CA ILE A 115 -0.46 -11.49 -3.04
C ILE A 115 -1.72 -10.67 -2.79
N SER A 116 -2.38 -10.20 -3.85
CA SER A 116 -3.60 -9.40 -3.73
C SER A 116 -4.76 -10.26 -3.22
N LEU A 117 -4.95 -11.45 -3.79
CA LEU A 117 -5.95 -12.41 -3.32
C LEU A 117 -5.71 -12.83 -1.87
N ALA A 118 -4.47 -13.11 -1.52
CA ALA A 118 -4.12 -13.58 -0.20
C ALA A 118 -4.27 -12.47 0.87
N LEU A 119 -3.85 -11.24 0.58
CA LEU A 119 -3.96 -10.12 1.51
C LEU A 119 -5.40 -9.59 1.65
N THR A 120 -6.17 -9.51 0.56
CA THR A 120 -7.53 -8.96 0.60
C THR A 120 -8.53 -9.83 1.36
N GLY A 121 -8.13 -11.02 1.79
CA GLY A 121 -8.87 -11.83 2.76
C GLY A 121 -8.62 -11.47 4.23
N ALA A 122 -7.48 -10.84 4.54
CA ALA A 122 -7.18 -10.35 5.87
C ALA A 122 -7.82 -8.98 6.11
N VAL A 123 -8.38 -8.79 7.30
CA VAL A 123 -8.98 -7.51 7.68
C VAL A 123 -7.86 -6.55 8.07
N LEU A 124 -7.40 -5.77 7.10
CA LEU A 124 -6.25 -4.90 7.22
C LEU A 124 -6.56 -3.50 6.68
N LYS A 125 -6.02 -2.48 7.36
CA LYS A 125 -5.99 -1.09 6.88
C LYS A 125 -5.36 -0.96 5.49
N ASP A 126 -4.35 -1.78 5.16
CA ASP A 126 -3.73 -1.84 3.83
C ASP A 126 -4.74 -2.23 2.74
N CYS A 127 -5.54 -3.27 2.99
CA CYS A 127 -6.53 -3.79 2.05
C CYS A 127 -7.69 -2.82 1.86
N LEU A 128 -8.16 -2.23 2.96
CA LEU A 128 -9.19 -1.19 2.96
C LEU A 128 -8.73 0.07 2.19
N MET A 129 -7.49 0.51 2.40
CA MET A 129 -6.87 1.61 1.67
C MET A 129 -6.73 1.29 0.17
N ALA A 130 -6.23 0.11 -0.18
CA ALA A 130 -6.10 -0.34 -1.56
C ALA A 130 -7.48 -0.40 -2.24
N GLY A 131 -8.53 -0.87 -1.56
CA GLY A 131 -9.91 -0.85 -2.06
C GLY A 131 -10.43 0.57 -2.32
N ALA A 132 -10.19 1.51 -1.40
CA ALA A 132 -10.59 2.90 -1.57
C ALA A 132 -9.88 3.56 -2.77
N LEU A 133 -8.56 3.35 -2.91
CA LEU A 133 -7.76 3.83 -4.03
C LEU A 133 -8.19 3.20 -5.37
N MET A 134 -8.50 1.91 -5.37
CA MET A 134 -9.03 1.18 -6.51
C MET A 134 -10.36 1.78 -6.98
N SER A 135 -11.29 2.01 -6.05
CA SER A 135 -12.57 2.66 -6.33
C SER A 135 -12.41 4.09 -6.84
N ALA A 136 -11.54 4.89 -6.24
CA ALA A 136 -11.23 6.24 -6.71
C ALA A 136 -10.63 6.24 -8.13
N THR A 137 -9.78 5.27 -8.43
CA THR A 137 -9.19 5.07 -9.78
C THR A 137 -10.26 4.67 -10.80
N GLY A 138 -11.19 3.80 -10.42
CA GLY A 138 -12.37 3.48 -11.23
C GLY A 138 -13.23 4.70 -11.53
N LEU A 139 -13.52 5.53 -10.52
CA LEU A 139 -14.27 6.78 -10.69
C LEU A 139 -13.55 7.78 -11.61
N LEU A 140 -12.23 7.92 -11.47
CA LEU A 140 -11.40 8.75 -12.35
C LEU A 140 -11.55 8.32 -13.82
N ALA A 141 -11.58 7.01 -14.10
CA ALA A 141 -11.73 6.50 -15.46
C ALA A 141 -13.09 6.86 -16.09
N TRP A 142 -14.15 6.93 -15.28
CA TRP A 142 -15.50 7.28 -15.72
C TRP A 142 -15.76 8.79 -15.83
N GLN A 143 -14.93 9.63 -15.24
CA GLN A 143 -15.11 11.09 -15.22
C GLN A 143 -15.36 11.72 -16.61
N PRO A 144 -14.66 11.35 -17.70
CA PRO A 144 -14.91 11.91 -19.03
C PRO A 144 -16.29 11.54 -19.61
N TYR A 145 -16.94 10.49 -19.10
CA TYR A 145 -18.24 10.01 -19.57
C TYR A 145 -19.42 10.55 -18.74
N ALA A 146 -19.15 11.34 -17.70
CA ALA A 146 -20.18 11.97 -16.89
C ALA A 146 -20.83 13.16 -17.64
N THR A 147 -21.90 12.89 -18.38
CA THR A 147 -22.60 13.90 -19.22
C THR A 147 -23.59 14.75 -18.44
N ARG A 148 -24.26 14.17 -17.44
CA ARG A 148 -25.22 14.91 -16.59
C ARG A 148 -24.47 15.84 -15.62
N PRO A 149 -24.84 17.12 -15.50
CA PRO A 149 -24.14 18.08 -14.63
C PRO A 149 -23.95 17.60 -13.19
N ALA A 150 -25.01 17.01 -12.59
CA ALA A 150 -24.95 16.45 -11.24
C ALA A 150 -23.91 15.32 -11.11
N VAL A 151 -23.90 14.36 -12.05
CA VAL A 151 -22.95 13.24 -12.06
C VAL A 151 -21.51 13.75 -12.27
N ARG A 152 -21.34 14.73 -13.15
CA ARG A 152 -20.04 15.34 -13.45
C ARG A 152 -19.43 16.05 -12.23
N ALA A 153 -20.26 16.61 -11.37
CA ALA A 153 -19.84 17.17 -10.09
C ALA A 153 -19.62 16.09 -9.01
N LEU A 154 -20.48 15.06 -8.97
CA LEU A 154 -20.45 14.03 -7.95
C LEU A 154 -19.24 13.09 -8.06
N VAL A 155 -18.85 12.67 -9.27
CA VAL A 155 -17.72 11.74 -9.49
C VAL A 155 -16.42 12.22 -8.84
N PRO A 156 -15.91 13.45 -9.09
CA PRO A 156 -14.69 13.92 -8.44
C PRO A 156 -14.87 14.11 -6.94
N VAL A 157 -16.06 14.47 -6.45
CA VAL A 157 -16.33 14.59 -5.00
C VAL A 157 -16.22 13.22 -4.33
N LEU A 158 -16.89 12.19 -4.85
CA LEU A 158 -16.80 10.82 -4.32
C LEU A 158 -15.37 10.29 -4.40
N GLY A 159 -14.68 10.54 -5.51
CA GLY A 159 -13.27 10.20 -5.65
C GLY A 159 -12.41 10.85 -4.56
N VAL A 160 -12.57 12.17 -4.34
CA VAL A 160 -11.83 12.89 -3.29
C VAL A 160 -12.17 12.39 -1.88
N VAL A 161 -13.44 12.07 -1.59
CA VAL A 161 -13.84 11.49 -0.30
C VAL A 161 -13.15 10.14 -0.06
N LEU A 162 -13.09 9.28 -1.07
CA LEU A 162 -12.36 8.01 -0.98
C LEU A 162 -10.85 8.21 -0.80
N LEU A 163 -10.26 9.23 -1.44
CA LEU A 163 -8.84 9.57 -1.28
C LEU A 163 -8.54 10.14 0.10
N LEU A 164 -9.41 10.99 0.66
CA LEU A 164 -9.30 11.47 2.03
C LEU A 164 -9.38 10.30 3.01
N PHE A 165 -10.36 9.41 2.82
CA PHE A 165 -10.47 8.20 3.64
C PHE A 165 -9.23 7.32 3.53
N ALA A 166 -8.69 7.08 2.32
CA ALA A 166 -7.44 6.36 2.15
C ALA A 166 -6.26 7.05 2.88
N ALA A 167 -6.19 8.38 2.83
CA ALA A 167 -5.17 9.16 3.53
C ALA A 167 -5.28 9.06 5.06
N THR A 168 -6.47 8.78 5.62
CA THR A 168 -6.64 8.53 7.05
C THR A 168 -6.24 7.13 7.51
N LEU A 169 -5.87 6.21 6.62
CA LEU A 169 -5.56 4.82 6.98
C LEU A 169 -4.07 4.57 7.18
N ARG A 170 -3.19 5.41 6.62
CA ARG A 170 -1.73 5.39 6.84
C ARG A 170 -1.13 6.78 6.73
N PHE A 171 -0.09 7.04 7.52
CA PHE A 171 0.62 8.33 7.50
C PHE A 171 1.33 8.63 6.18
N ASN A 172 1.75 7.62 5.42
CA ASN A 172 2.38 7.78 4.10
C ASN A 172 1.39 7.69 2.93
N ALA A 173 0.10 7.48 3.19
CA ALA A 173 -0.92 7.31 2.14
C ALA A 173 -1.09 8.54 1.24
N PHE A 174 -0.68 9.74 1.70
CA PHE A 174 -0.71 10.95 0.88
C PHE A 174 0.09 10.80 -0.43
N LEU A 175 1.17 10.01 -0.43
CA LEU A 175 1.98 9.75 -1.61
C LEU A 175 1.20 8.97 -2.68
N ALA A 176 0.31 8.05 -2.26
CA ALA A 176 -0.58 7.33 -3.16
C ALA A 176 -1.73 8.22 -3.65
N THR A 177 -2.30 9.06 -2.78
CA THR A 177 -3.57 9.75 -3.07
C THR A 177 -3.38 11.02 -3.91
N VAL A 178 -2.29 11.77 -3.71
CA VAL A 178 -2.07 13.07 -4.39
C VAL A 178 -2.13 13.00 -5.91
N PRO A 179 -1.44 12.05 -6.60
CA PRO A 179 -1.51 11.97 -8.07
C PRO A 179 -2.93 11.76 -8.60
N ILE A 180 -3.72 10.92 -7.93
CA ILE A 180 -5.11 10.61 -8.31
C ILE A 180 -6.01 11.82 -8.01
N PHE A 181 -5.80 12.49 -6.87
CA PHE A 181 -6.52 13.72 -6.52
C PHE A 181 -6.36 14.77 -7.62
N VAL A 182 -5.11 15.06 -8.00
CA VAL A 182 -4.80 16.05 -9.03
C VAL A 182 -5.46 15.66 -10.36
N ALA A 183 -5.50 14.38 -10.71
CA ALA A 183 -6.15 13.90 -11.92
C ALA A 183 -7.68 14.05 -11.90
N LEU A 184 -8.32 13.88 -10.74
CA LEU A 184 -9.77 14.10 -10.56
C LEU A 184 -10.17 15.57 -10.73
N MET A 185 -9.24 16.49 -10.46
CA MET A 185 -9.53 17.93 -10.59
C MET A 185 -9.81 18.34 -12.04
N PRO A 186 -10.72 19.31 -12.25
CA PRO A 186 -11.13 19.75 -13.57
C PRO A 186 -9.93 20.26 -14.39
N PRO A 187 -9.95 20.15 -15.73
CA PRO A 187 -8.83 20.58 -16.58
C PRO A 187 -8.38 22.03 -16.33
N ALA A 188 -9.32 22.92 -15.96
CA ALA A 188 -9.02 24.30 -15.60
C ALA A 188 -8.02 24.41 -14.43
N ALA A 189 -8.10 23.53 -13.43
CA ALA A 189 -7.19 23.49 -12.29
C ALA A 189 -5.77 23.03 -12.67
N ARG A 190 -5.58 22.49 -13.88
CA ARG A 190 -4.29 21.98 -14.37
C ARG A 190 -3.82 22.65 -15.67
N SER A 191 -4.45 23.77 -16.03
CA SER A 191 -4.27 24.43 -17.32
C SER A 191 -2.95 25.20 -17.45
N SER A 192 -2.35 25.64 -16.34
CA SER A 192 -1.06 26.32 -16.32
C SER A 192 -0.13 25.69 -15.28
N ARG A 193 1.19 25.94 -15.40
CA ARG A 193 2.18 25.44 -14.43
C ARG A 193 1.87 25.88 -13.01
N LEU A 194 1.48 27.15 -12.82
CA LEU A 194 1.09 27.67 -11.51
C LEU A 194 -0.15 26.98 -10.96
N ARG A 195 -1.22 26.83 -11.77
CA ARG A 195 -2.45 26.16 -11.33
C ARG A 195 -2.19 24.69 -10.98
N PHE A 196 -1.43 23.98 -11.81
CA PHE A 196 -1.02 22.61 -11.53
C PHE A 196 -0.22 22.50 -10.22
N ALA A 197 0.75 23.38 -10.00
CA ALA A 197 1.54 23.43 -8.76
C ALA A 197 0.65 23.74 -7.54
N SER A 198 -0.22 24.75 -7.63
CA SER A 198 -1.16 25.10 -6.56
C SER A 198 -2.13 23.96 -6.25
N THR A 199 -2.70 23.31 -7.27
CA THR A 199 -3.58 22.14 -7.07
C THR A 199 -2.84 20.98 -6.44
N THR A 200 -1.59 20.73 -6.85
CA THR A 200 -0.76 19.67 -6.25
C THR A 200 -0.43 19.98 -4.79
N LEU A 201 -0.07 21.23 -4.47
CA LEU A 201 0.20 21.67 -3.11
C LEU A 201 -1.06 21.56 -2.23
N ILE A 202 -2.22 22.03 -2.71
CA ILE A 202 -3.50 21.91 -2.00
C ILE A 202 -3.82 20.43 -1.77
N ALA A 203 -3.68 19.58 -2.79
CA ALA A 203 -3.88 18.14 -2.65
C ALA A 203 -2.95 17.56 -1.57
N ALA A 204 -1.66 17.87 -1.61
CA ALA A 204 -0.69 17.38 -0.63
C ALA A 204 -1.05 17.83 0.79
N LEU A 205 -1.35 19.12 0.99
CA LEU A 205 -1.72 19.65 2.30
C LEU A 205 -3.01 19.00 2.83
N LEU A 206 -4.02 18.84 1.99
CA LEU A 206 -5.28 18.18 2.39
C LEU A 206 -5.05 16.71 2.75
N MET A 207 -4.27 15.97 1.96
CA MET A 207 -4.01 14.55 2.22
C MET A 207 -3.12 14.35 3.46
N ILE A 208 -2.11 15.19 3.67
CA ILE A 208 -1.26 15.16 4.87
C ILE A 208 -2.07 15.52 6.12
N ALA A 209 -2.95 16.51 6.03
CA ALA A 209 -3.78 16.93 7.15
C ALA A 209 -4.93 15.96 7.49
N ALA A 210 -5.29 15.06 6.57
CA ALA A 210 -6.44 14.17 6.73
C ALA A 210 -6.32 13.28 7.99
N LEU A 211 -5.18 12.61 8.15
CA LEU A 211 -4.89 11.75 9.29
C LEU A 211 -4.95 12.49 10.65
N PRO A 212 -4.12 13.52 10.91
CA PRO A 212 -4.14 14.19 12.21
C PRO A 212 -5.48 14.86 12.52
N LEU A 213 -6.18 15.36 11.50
CA LEU A 213 -7.53 15.89 11.67
C LEU A 213 -8.52 14.77 12.07
N ALA A 214 -8.47 13.62 11.42
CA ALA A 214 -9.30 12.47 11.78
C ALA A 214 -9.02 12.01 13.21
N ASN A 215 -7.75 11.89 13.62
CA ASN A 215 -7.38 11.53 14.99
C ASN A 215 -7.99 12.51 16.01
N ARG A 216 -7.90 13.82 15.74
CA ARG A 216 -8.48 14.85 16.61
C ARG A 216 -10.00 14.80 16.66
N LEU A 217 -10.67 14.58 15.52
CA LEU A 217 -12.13 14.50 15.45
C LEU A 217 -12.68 13.24 16.14
N ILE A 218 -11.95 12.13 16.10
CA ILE A 218 -12.29 10.87 16.78
C ILE A 218 -11.99 10.97 18.27
N GLY A 219 -11.08 11.87 18.69
CA GLY A 219 -10.63 11.98 20.08
C GLY A 219 -9.61 10.91 20.45
N ALA A 220 -8.78 10.49 19.49
CA ALA A 220 -7.76 9.46 19.71
C ALA A 220 -6.66 9.96 20.65
N GLN A 221 -6.31 9.13 21.64
CA GLN A 221 -5.22 9.40 22.57
C GLN A 221 -3.85 9.19 21.91
N SER A 222 -2.85 9.94 22.37
CA SER A 222 -1.48 9.73 21.89
C SER A 222 -0.87 8.51 22.55
N SER A 223 -0.47 7.54 21.74
CA SER A 223 0.23 6.32 22.14
C SER A 223 1.76 6.50 22.13
N GLY A 224 2.25 7.54 21.47
CA GLY A 224 3.67 7.77 21.21
C GLY A 224 4.24 6.90 20.09
N VAL A 225 3.39 6.37 19.20
CA VAL A 225 3.79 5.47 18.11
C VAL A 225 4.84 6.06 17.18
N GLU A 226 4.96 7.38 17.08
CA GLU A 226 6.02 8.06 16.35
C GLU A 226 7.42 7.64 16.81
N MET A 227 7.55 7.23 18.07
CA MET A 227 8.80 6.72 18.62
C MET A 227 9.27 5.44 17.94
N SER A 228 8.38 4.65 17.33
CA SER A 228 8.78 3.46 16.56
C SER A 228 9.73 3.83 15.42
N LEU A 229 9.41 4.88 14.67
CA LEU A 229 10.24 5.38 13.57
C LEU A 229 11.53 5.99 14.09
N VAL A 230 11.45 6.77 15.17
CA VAL A 230 12.61 7.41 15.79
C VAL A 230 13.59 6.37 16.31
N ILE A 231 13.13 5.41 17.10
CA ILE A 231 13.96 4.34 17.67
C ILE A 231 14.58 3.50 16.56
N PHE A 232 13.81 3.17 15.52
CA PHE A 232 14.33 2.40 14.39
C PHE A 232 15.50 3.11 13.71
N ASP A 233 15.36 4.41 13.47
CA ASP A 233 16.42 5.22 12.87
C ASP A 233 17.63 5.42 13.78
N LEU A 234 17.41 5.63 15.07
CA LEU A 234 18.49 5.75 16.05
C LEU A 234 19.26 4.44 16.18
N GLY A 235 18.58 3.30 16.17
CA GLY A 235 19.22 1.98 16.16
C GLY A 235 20.01 1.74 14.87
N GLY A 236 19.48 2.18 13.73
CA GLY A 236 20.19 2.15 12.46
C GLY A 236 21.45 3.03 12.45
N ILE A 237 21.35 4.27 12.94
CA ILE A 237 22.52 5.15 13.07
C ILE A 237 23.55 4.53 14.03
N THR A 238 23.11 3.98 15.16
CA THR A 238 23.97 3.35 16.16
C THR A 238 24.75 2.18 15.56
N GLU A 239 24.06 1.30 14.81
CA GLU A 239 24.68 0.16 14.13
C GLU A 239 25.75 0.59 13.12
N HIS A 240 25.41 1.51 12.20
CA HIS A 240 26.28 1.83 11.07
C HIS A 240 27.38 2.86 11.41
N ALA A 241 27.18 3.69 12.44
CA ALA A 241 28.18 4.65 12.90
C ALA A 241 29.10 4.11 14.00
N GLY A 242 28.70 3.05 14.71
CA GLY A 242 29.44 2.52 15.87
C GLY A 242 29.47 3.47 17.06
N VAL A 243 28.47 4.35 17.19
CA VAL A 243 28.32 5.30 18.30
C VAL A 243 26.91 5.25 18.85
N ASP A 244 26.74 5.49 20.14
CA ASP A 244 25.41 5.54 20.74
C ASP A 244 24.64 6.79 20.27
N ALA A 245 23.64 6.60 19.43
CA ALA A 245 22.75 7.66 18.97
C ALA A 245 21.48 7.81 19.84
N PHE A 246 21.24 6.91 20.79
CA PHE A 246 20.08 6.96 21.67
C PHE A 246 20.23 8.08 22.72
N PRO A 247 19.12 8.54 23.33
CA PRO A 247 19.23 9.29 24.58
C PRO A 247 19.85 8.38 25.66
N PRO A 248 20.49 8.94 26.71
CA PRO A 248 20.99 8.15 27.83
C PRO A 248 19.87 7.31 28.45
N VAL A 249 20.02 6.00 28.38
CA VAL A 249 19.17 4.97 29.03
C VAL A 249 20.04 4.12 29.94
N ASP A 250 19.43 3.32 30.83
CA ASP A 250 20.15 2.48 31.79
C ASP A 250 20.73 1.21 31.12
N VAL A 251 21.64 1.43 30.16
CA VAL A 251 22.32 0.39 29.39
C VAL A 251 23.81 0.73 29.36
N ALA A 252 24.66 -0.17 29.86
CA ALA A 252 26.09 0.09 30.03
C ALA A 252 26.85 0.24 28.69
N ASP A 253 26.45 -0.52 27.66
CA ASP A 253 27.03 -0.45 26.31
C ASP A 253 25.90 -0.54 25.27
N ALA A 254 25.31 0.61 24.96
CA ALA A 254 24.20 0.70 24.01
C ALA A 254 24.61 0.27 22.60
N VAL A 255 25.87 0.46 22.19
CA VAL A 255 26.34 0.05 20.86
C VAL A 255 26.38 -1.48 20.76
N ALA A 256 27.00 -2.14 21.74
CA ALA A 256 27.06 -3.60 21.77
C ALA A 256 25.67 -4.23 21.90
N VAL A 257 24.80 -3.66 22.75
CA VAL A 257 23.41 -4.14 22.89
C VAL A 257 22.63 -3.96 21.58
N ASN A 258 22.71 -2.77 20.96
CA ASN A 258 22.06 -2.49 19.69
C ASN A 258 22.50 -3.47 18.60
N HIS A 259 23.79 -3.82 18.53
CA HIS A 259 24.30 -4.76 17.54
C HIS A 259 23.62 -6.14 17.60
N HIS A 260 23.22 -6.60 18.78
CA HIS A 260 22.51 -7.87 18.94
C HIS A 260 21.02 -7.77 18.62
N CYS A 261 20.41 -6.60 18.82
CA CYS A 261 18.98 -6.38 18.61
C CYS A 261 18.62 -5.83 17.23
N TYR A 262 19.53 -5.11 16.59
CA TYR A 262 19.25 -4.34 15.39
C TYR A 262 18.98 -5.28 14.21
N SER A 263 17.92 -4.97 13.47
CA SER A 263 17.62 -5.61 12.21
C SER A 263 17.14 -4.57 11.22
N PRO A 264 17.61 -4.58 9.95
CA PRO A 264 17.01 -3.76 8.90
C PRO A 264 15.62 -4.27 8.50
N VAL A 265 15.16 -5.44 8.97
CA VAL A 265 13.85 -6.00 8.62
C VAL A 265 12.74 -5.22 9.30
N LYS A 266 12.83 -5.05 10.63
CA LYS A 266 11.79 -4.40 11.43
C LYS A 266 12.33 -3.89 12.76
N TRP A 267 11.62 -2.92 13.34
CA TRP A 267 11.94 -2.30 14.62
C TRP A 267 11.48 -3.10 15.85
N ASP A 268 10.66 -4.15 15.66
CA ASP A 268 10.07 -4.94 16.74
C ASP A 268 11.02 -5.41 17.86
N PRO A 269 12.33 -5.67 17.63
CA PRO A 269 13.24 -5.99 18.73
C PRO A 269 13.25 -4.95 19.87
N TYR A 270 12.96 -3.66 19.61
CA TYR A 270 12.90 -2.63 20.65
C TYR A 270 11.54 -2.55 21.37
N SER A 271 10.57 -3.36 20.96
CA SER A 271 9.22 -3.37 21.50
C SER A 271 9.05 -4.30 22.69
N TRP A 272 7.95 -4.16 23.44
CA TRP A 272 7.68 -4.99 24.62
C TRP A 272 6.90 -6.27 24.32
N TRP A 273 6.50 -6.51 23.07
CA TRP A 273 5.65 -7.66 22.69
C TRP A 273 6.41 -8.82 22.06
N VAL A 274 7.72 -8.69 21.87
CA VAL A 274 8.58 -9.80 21.45
C VAL A 274 9.02 -10.62 22.66
N ASP A 275 9.37 -11.89 22.44
CA ASP A 275 9.74 -12.82 23.51
C ASP A 275 10.97 -12.35 24.30
N GLU A 276 11.97 -11.81 23.59
CA GLU A 276 13.22 -11.29 24.16
C GLU A 276 13.42 -9.84 23.69
N PRO A 277 12.83 -8.85 24.39
CA PRO A 277 12.94 -7.45 24.00
C PRO A 277 14.35 -6.92 24.23
N CYS A 278 14.79 -6.02 23.36
CA CYS A 278 16.06 -5.34 23.52
C CYS A 278 16.09 -4.52 24.82
N ALA A 279 17.22 -4.56 25.52
CA ALA A 279 17.40 -3.74 26.73
C ALA A 279 17.29 -2.23 26.44
N ILE A 280 17.55 -1.81 25.20
CA ILE A 280 17.18 -0.47 24.71
C ILE A 280 15.67 -0.50 24.40
N GLY A 281 14.85 -0.35 25.43
CA GLY A 281 13.40 -0.52 25.32
C GLY A 281 12.67 0.72 24.82
N PHE A 282 11.55 0.52 24.11
CA PHE A 282 10.68 1.60 23.64
C PHE A 282 10.26 2.58 24.74
N ALA A 283 9.84 2.05 25.90
CA ALA A 283 9.36 2.87 27.00
C ALA A 283 10.46 3.77 27.58
N ASP A 284 11.67 3.22 27.71
CA ASP A 284 12.83 3.91 28.30
C ASP A 284 13.33 5.02 27.38
N VAL A 285 13.48 4.72 26.08
CA VAL A 285 13.87 5.74 25.09
C VAL A 285 12.83 6.85 25.01
N ARG A 286 11.53 6.51 25.00
CA ARG A 286 10.45 7.50 25.01
C ARG A 286 10.50 8.38 26.26
N ALA A 287 10.68 7.79 27.44
CA ALA A 287 10.78 8.53 28.69
C ALA A 287 12.01 9.44 28.72
N ALA A 288 13.15 8.97 28.23
CA ALA A 288 14.40 9.72 28.18
C ALA A 288 14.32 10.94 27.24
N ILE A 289 13.70 10.80 26.06
CA ILE A 289 13.44 11.95 25.17
C ILE A 289 12.45 12.92 25.82
N ALA A 290 11.35 12.42 26.40
CA ALA A 290 10.36 13.26 27.05
C ALA A 290 10.95 14.09 28.21
N ALA A 291 11.84 13.52 29.01
CA ALA A 291 12.53 14.21 30.10
C ALA A 291 13.37 15.42 29.61
N ARG A 292 13.83 15.40 28.36
CA ARG A 292 14.56 16.50 27.73
C ARG A 292 13.66 17.64 27.25
N HIS A 293 12.33 17.48 27.30
CA HIS A 293 11.35 18.43 26.75
C HIS A 293 11.62 18.75 25.27
N GLU A 294 12.16 17.76 24.53
CA GLU A 294 12.52 17.88 23.12
C GLU A 294 11.57 17.05 22.26
N SER A 295 11.26 17.53 21.04
CA SER A 295 10.48 16.76 20.08
C SER A 295 11.28 15.53 19.61
N PRO A 296 10.68 14.33 19.56
CA PRO A 296 11.34 13.13 19.01
C PRO A 296 11.90 13.34 17.60
N TYR A 297 11.20 14.10 16.75
CA TYR A 297 11.64 14.41 15.39
C TYR A 297 12.83 15.37 15.36
N ILE A 298 12.91 16.32 16.30
CA ILE A 298 14.07 17.23 16.41
C ILE A 298 15.29 16.45 16.90
N PHE A 299 15.11 15.58 17.90
CA PHE A 299 16.17 14.69 18.38
C PHE A 299 16.72 13.84 17.22
N LEU A 300 15.82 13.16 16.49
CA LEU A 300 16.18 12.36 15.32
C LEU A 300 16.89 13.20 14.24
N ALA A 301 16.38 14.38 13.92
CA ALA A 301 16.98 15.24 12.91
C ALA A 301 18.43 15.63 13.27
N LYS A 302 18.72 15.88 14.56
CA LYS A 302 20.09 16.13 15.03
C LYS A 302 20.99 14.91 14.84
N ALA A 303 20.51 13.71 15.18
CA ALA A 303 21.25 12.46 14.96
C ALA A 303 21.54 12.23 13.47
N ILE A 304 20.56 12.44 12.60
CA ILE A 304 20.73 12.34 11.13
C ILE A 304 21.77 13.35 10.62
N LEU A 305 21.73 14.60 11.10
CA LEU A 305 22.69 15.63 10.70
C LEU A 305 24.12 15.32 11.17
N ALA A 306 24.27 14.68 12.33
CA ALA A 306 25.56 14.23 12.85
C ALA A 306 26.10 12.99 12.09
N HIS A 307 25.21 12.09 11.65
CA HIS A 307 25.57 10.81 11.04
C HIS A 307 24.78 10.51 9.74
N PRO A 308 24.88 11.36 8.69
CA PRO A 308 24.03 11.26 7.51
C PRO A 308 24.30 10.00 6.67
N VAL A 309 25.55 9.52 6.65
CA VAL A 309 25.93 8.31 5.91
C VAL A 309 25.37 7.06 6.61
N ALA A 310 25.47 6.98 7.93
CA ALA A 310 24.93 5.86 8.72
C ALA A 310 23.41 5.78 8.60
N TYR A 311 22.71 6.92 8.67
CA TYR A 311 21.28 6.99 8.41
C TYR A 311 20.92 6.51 6.99
N ALA A 312 21.68 6.93 5.97
CA ALA A 312 21.45 6.49 4.60
C ALA A 312 21.70 4.98 4.43
N GLN A 313 22.74 4.42 5.07
CA GLN A 313 23.01 2.98 5.06
C GLN A 313 21.86 2.19 5.69
N HIS A 314 21.37 2.63 6.85
CA HIS A 314 20.18 2.07 7.49
C HIS A 314 18.96 2.08 6.55
N ARG A 315 18.60 3.25 6.00
CA ARG A 315 17.42 3.38 5.14
C ARG A 315 17.53 2.60 3.84
N LEU A 316 18.71 2.55 3.23
CA LEU A 316 18.96 1.74 2.02
C LEU A 316 18.91 0.24 2.32
N ALA A 317 19.46 -0.21 3.45
CA ALA A 317 19.37 -1.60 3.88
C ALA A 317 17.90 -2.00 4.14
N HIS A 318 17.16 -1.18 4.89
CA HIS A 318 15.74 -1.40 5.12
C HIS A 318 14.94 -1.43 3.81
N PHE A 319 15.16 -0.46 2.92
CA PHE A 319 14.47 -0.40 1.62
C PHE A 319 14.80 -1.59 0.73
N ASN A 320 16.05 -2.07 0.74
CA ASN A 320 16.47 -3.27 0.01
C ASN A 320 15.69 -4.50 0.47
N VAL A 321 15.57 -4.71 1.79
CA VAL A 321 14.81 -5.82 2.37
C VAL A 321 13.31 -5.66 2.07
N ASN A 322 12.76 -4.49 2.35
CA ASN A 322 11.34 -4.17 2.19
C ASN A 322 10.86 -4.32 0.72
N THR A 323 11.71 -3.99 -0.25
CA THR A 323 11.40 -4.14 -1.68
C THR A 323 11.87 -5.46 -2.30
N ARG A 324 12.48 -6.34 -1.50
CA ARG A 324 13.02 -7.65 -1.89
C ARG A 324 14.04 -7.59 -3.02
N PHE A 325 14.85 -6.53 -3.07
CA PHE A 325 15.75 -6.29 -4.21
C PHE A 325 16.91 -7.30 -4.24
N LEU A 326 17.93 -7.11 -3.42
CA LEU A 326 19.09 -7.99 -3.33
C LEU A 326 19.06 -8.69 -1.97
N VAL A 327 18.23 -9.74 -1.86
CA VAL A 327 18.04 -10.55 -0.64
C VAL A 327 18.11 -12.03 -0.97
N HIS A 328 18.61 -12.86 -0.05
CA HIS A 328 18.82 -14.30 -0.28
C HIS A 328 17.60 -15.17 0.08
N ASP A 329 17.00 -15.11 1.28
CA ASP A 329 15.68 -15.75 1.54
C ASP A 329 15.02 -15.38 2.90
N GLU A 330 15.30 -14.22 3.48
CA GLU A 330 14.93 -13.93 4.89
C GLU A 330 13.54 -13.35 5.13
N ILE A 331 12.60 -13.45 4.20
CA ILE A 331 11.33 -12.76 4.39
C ILE A 331 10.35 -13.69 5.06
N GLU A 332 9.90 -13.24 6.23
CA GLU A 332 8.66 -13.66 6.86
C GLU A 332 7.59 -13.96 5.80
N ARG A 333 6.87 -15.06 6.03
CA ARG A 333 5.78 -15.53 5.17
C ARG A 333 5.01 -14.37 4.55
N PRO A 334 4.80 -14.33 3.22
CA PRO A 334 4.25 -13.14 2.54
C PRO A 334 2.86 -12.75 3.05
N VAL A 335 2.12 -13.71 3.62
CA VAL A 335 0.77 -13.54 4.17
C VAL A 335 0.58 -14.44 5.40
N GLN A 336 -0.14 -13.92 6.40
CA GLN A 336 -0.61 -14.69 7.55
C GLN A 336 -1.82 -15.55 7.15
N VAL A 337 -1.86 -16.82 7.58
CA VAL A 337 -2.97 -17.76 7.31
C VAL A 337 -3.78 -18.13 8.52
N GLU A 338 -3.32 -17.72 9.70
CA GLU A 338 -4.02 -17.94 10.95
C GLU A 338 -4.40 -16.58 11.54
N SER A 339 -5.63 -16.51 12.06
CA SER A 339 -6.00 -15.38 12.91
C SER A 339 -5.19 -15.45 14.20
N ALA A 340 -4.73 -14.31 14.67
CA ALA A 340 -4.10 -14.23 15.98
C ALA A 340 -5.10 -14.62 17.10
N PRO A 341 -4.61 -15.17 18.22
CA PRO A 341 -5.44 -15.52 19.37
C PRO A 341 -6.26 -14.33 19.86
N ASN A 342 -7.56 -14.52 20.10
CA ASN A 342 -8.45 -13.45 20.55
C ASN A 342 -9.60 -13.97 21.42
N ASP A 343 -10.09 -13.10 22.31
CA ASP A 343 -11.11 -13.42 23.30
C ASP A 343 -12.52 -13.61 22.70
N TRP A 344 -12.75 -13.11 21.48
CA TRP A 344 -14.04 -13.25 20.78
C TRP A 344 -14.18 -14.58 20.03
N GLY A 345 -13.10 -15.37 19.92
CA GLY A 345 -13.11 -16.64 19.19
C GLY A 345 -13.22 -16.51 17.66
N TYR A 346 -13.02 -15.31 17.11
CA TYR A 346 -13.05 -15.11 15.66
C TYR A 346 -11.80 -15.71 15.02
N LYS A 347 -12.01 -16.68 14.12
CA LYS A 347 -10.92 -17.31 13.38
C LYS A 347 -11.37 -17.73 12.00
N VAL A 348 -10.44 -17.70 11.04
CA VAL A 348 -10.61 -18.36 9.76
C VAL A 348 -10.22 -19.82 9.94
N HIS A 349 -11.14 -20.72 9.65
CA HIS A 349 -10.85 -22.15 9.71
C HIS A 349 -10.04 -22.57 8.47
N PRO A 350 -9.03 -23.44 8.64
CA PRO A 350 -8.32 -24.03 7.51
C PRO A 350 -9.29 -24.63 6.51
N ASN A 351 -9.13 -24.28 5.24
CA ASN A 351 -9.98 -24.77 4.16
C ASN A 351 -9.16 -24.88 2.86
N PRO A 352 -9.58 -25.72 1.89
CA PRO A 352 -8.81 -25.96 0.69
C PRO A 352 -8.55 -24.70 -0.14
N LEU A 353 -9.46 -23.73 -0.11
CA LEU A 353 -9.32 -22.51 -0.89
C LEU A 353 -8.28 -21.56 -0.27
N LEU A 354 -8.30 -21.41 1.06
CA LEU A 354 -7.24 -20.73 1.81
C LEU A 354 -5.89 -21.36 1.51
N SER A 355 -5.77 -22.69 1.63
CA SER A 355 -4.51 -23.40 1.37
C SER A 355 -4.03 -23.25 -0.08
N ALA A 356 -4.94 -23.22 -1.05
CA ALA A 356 -4.59 -23.01 -2.45
C ALA A 356 -4.08 -21.57 -2.70
N ILE A 357 -4.81 -20.56 -2.21
CA ILE A 357 -4.42 -19.16 -2.34
C ILE A 357 -3.07 -18.92 -1.66
N ASP A 358 -2.91 -19.46 -0.46
CA ASP A 358 -1.68 -19.38 0.32
C ASP A 358 -0.48 -20.05 -0.38
N GLY A 359 -0.65 -21.28 -0.87
CA GLY A 359 0.41 -21.97 -1.61
C GLY A 359 0.85 -21.21 -2.87
N ILE A 360 -0.10 -20.57 -3.57
CA ILE A 360 0.20 -19.72 -4.72
C ILE A 360 0.94 -18.45 -4.28
N ALA A 361 0.52 -17.80 -3.19
CA ALA A 361 1.19 -16.61 -2.65
C ALA A 361 2.63 -16.92 -2.18
N LEU A 362 2.84 -18.07 -1.52
CA LEU A 362 4.16 -18.56 -1.14
C LEU A 362 5.04 -18.81 -2.37
N ALA A 363 4.54 -19.54 -3.36
CA ALA A 363 5.31 -19.83 -4.56
C ALA A 363 5.68 -18.55 -5.33
N SER A 364 4.74 -17.61 -5.44
CA SER A 364 4.95 -16.34 -6.15
C SER A 364 5.89 -15.38 -5.41
N ALA A 365 5.95 -15.42 -4.08
CA ALA A 365 6.90 -14.64 -3.27
C ALA A 365 8.37 -14.86 -3.64
N HIS A 366 8.73 -16.05 -4.14
CA HIS A 366 10.07 -16.38 -4.62
C HIS A 366 10.32 -16.00 -6.08
N THR A 367 9.38 -15.30 -6.72
CA THR A 367 9.46 -14.91 -8.14
C THR A 367 9.33 -13.39 -8.30
N PRO A 368 9.75 -12.82 -9.45
CA PRO A 368 9.56 -11.40 -9.76
C PRO A 368 8.11 -10.90 -9.64
N LEU A 369 7.12 -11.82 -9.63
CA LEU A 369 5.71 -11.48 -9.49
C LEU A 369 5.40 -10.80 -8.16
N ASP A 370 6.13 -11.12 -7.09
CA ASP A 370 5.92 -10.57 -5.75
C ASP A 370 7.19 -9.89 -5.20
N TRP A 371 8.04 -9.36 -6.08
CA TRP A 371 9.17 -8.51 -5.73
C TRP A 371 8.82 -7.03 -5.98
N PRO A 372 8.47 -6.25 -4.95
CA PRO A 372 8.02 -4.86 -5.12
C PRO A 372 8.97 -4.00 -5.96
N ILE A 373 10.28 -4.23 -5.88
CA ILE A 373 11.26 -3.51 -6.70
C ILE A 373 11.03 -3.65 -8.21
N VAL A 374 10.57 -4.82 -8.67
CA VAL A 374 10.27 -5.08 -10.08
C VAL A 374 9.06 -4.25 -10.51
N TRP A 375 8.04 -4.17 -9.66
CA TRP A 375 6.85 -3.35 -9.90
C TRP A 375 7.17 -1.85 -9.88
N LEU A 376 8.04 -1.39 -8.98
CA LEU A 376 8.54 -0.02 -9.00
C LEU A 376 9.28 0.31 -10.30
N ALA A 377 10.13 -0.60 -10.76
CA ALA A 377 10.83 -0.45 -12.03
C ALA A 377 9.89 -0.44 -13.25
N LEU A 378 8.84 -1.27 -13.22
CA LEU A 378 7.78 -1.26 -14.23
C LEU A 378 6.97 0.04 -14.21
N ALA A 379 6.59 0.55 -13.03
CA ALA A 379 5.87 1.82 -12.89
C ALA A 379 6.70 2.98 -13.44
N PHE A 380 8.00 3.03 -13.10
CA PHE A 380 8.93 4.00 -13.65
C PHE A 380 9.01 3.89 -15.18
N GLY A 381 9.18 2.67 -15.69
CA GLY A 381 9.17 2.36 -17.11
C GLY A 381 7.93 2.87 -17.86
N VAL A 382 6.74 2.61 -17.32
CA VAL A 382 5.46 3.12 -17.83
C VAL A 382 5.47 4.64 -17.90
N LEU A 383 5.94 5.33 -16.86
CA LEU A 383 5.97 6.80 -16.82
C LEU A 383 6.86 7.40 -17.93
N THR A 384 7.95 6.75 -18.31
CA THR A 384 8.82 7.23 -19.41
C THR A 384 8.10 7.29 -20.77
N ILE A 385 7.06 6.45 -20.96
CA ILE A 385 6.31 6.35 -22.22
C ILE A 385 4.89 6.93 -22.13
N ALA A 386 4.34 7.09 -20.92
CA ALA A 386 2.94 7.40 -20.67
C ALA A 386 2.44 8.70 -21.33
N SER A 387 3.29 9.71 -21.50
CA SER A 387 2.93 10.99 -22.14
C SER A 387 2.38 10.85 -23.57
N ARG A 388 2.76 9.77 -24.27
CA ARG A 388 2.35 9.47 -25.64
C ARG A 388 1.14 8.54 -25.74
N LEU A 389 0.70 7.96 -24.63
CA LEU A 389 -0.42 7.03 -24.63
C LEU A 389 -1.76 7.77 -24.75
N PRO A 390 -2.74 7.24 -25.50
CA PRO A 390 -4.11 7.74 -25.51
C PRO A 390 -4.74 7.82 -24.12
N SER A 391 -4.50 6.82 -23.27
CA SER A 391 -5.07 6.72 -21.91
C SER A 391 -4.22 7.41 -20.84
N ARG A 392 -3.30 8.33 -21.24
CA ARG A 392 -2.37 9.03 -20.32
C ARG A 392 -3.03 9.71 -19.12
N GLY A 393 -4.29 10.14 -19.27
CA GLY A 393 -5.07 10.77 -18.20
C GLY A 393 -5.34 9.85 -17.01
N ILE A 394 -5.25 8.54 -17.19
CA ILE A 394 -5.37 7.52 -16.13
C ILE A 394 -4.01 6.88 -15.86
N VAL A 395 -3.24 6.55 -16.91
CA VAL A 395 -1.94 5.85 -16.75
C VAL A 395 -0.95 6.67 -15.92
N ILE A 396 -0.79 7.97 -16.19
CA ILE A 396 0.16 8.82 -15.47
C ILE A 396 -0.15 8.90 -13.97
N PRO A 397 -1.37 9.29 -13.53
CA PRO A 397 -1.65 9.41 -12.11
C PRO A 397 -1.59 8.08 -11.37
N VAL A 398 -2.02 6.97 -11.99
CA VAL A 398 -1.97 5.65 -11.36
C VAL A 398 -0.54 5.14 -11.23
N ALA A 399 0.29 5.29 -12.27
CA ALA A 399 1.70 4.90 -12.19
C ALA A 399 2.51 5.81 -11.25
N LEU A 400 2.23 7.12 -11.20
CA LEU A 400 2.82 8.03 -10.21
C LEU A 400 2.39 7.66 -8.79
N SER A 401 1.11 7.33 -8.58
CA SER A 401 0.58 6.88 -7.30
C SER A 401 1.32 5.63 -6.81
N ALA A 402 1.51 4.64 -7.69
CA ALA A 402 2.26 3.43 -7.39
C ALA A 402 3.72 3.73 -6.99
N LEU A 403 4.41 4.52 -7.83
CA LEU A 403 5.83 4.83 -7.67
C LEU A 403 6.10 5.67 -6.43
N LEU A 404 5.35 6.75 -6.22
CA LEU A 404 5.53 7.62 -5.05
C LEU A 404 5.22 6.89 -3.75
N TYR A 405 4.16 6.09 -3.71
CA TYR A 405 3.80 5.33 -2.52
C TYR A 405 4.87 4.29 -2.16
N GLY A 406 5.31 3.50 -3.14
CA GLY A 406 6.30 2.46 -2.90
C GLY A 406 7.70 3.01 -2.59
N LEU A 407 8.13 4.10 -3.24
CA LEU A 407 9.36 4.82 -2.87
C LEU A 407 9.26 5.48 -1.50
N GLY A 408 8.05 5.85 -1.06
CA GLY A 408 7.80 6.43 0.25
C GLY A 408 8.28 5.54 1.40
N TYR A 409 8.26 4.23 1.24
CA TYR A 409 8.76 3.27 2.24
C TYR A 409 10.28 3.33 2.46
N GLY A 410 11.04 4.03 1.60
CA GLY A 410 12.45 4.32 1.88
C GLY A 410 12.66 5.31 3.03
N VAL A 411 11.61 6.05 3.42
CA VAL A 411 11.65 7.03 4.52
C VAL A 411 10.59 6.71 5.59
N PHE A 412 9.41 6.29 5.16
CA PHE A 412 8.22 6.13 5.98
C PHE A 412 7.93 4.65 6.27
N SER A 413 8.87 3.96 6.90
CA SER A 413 8.73 2.53 7.21
C SER A 413 9.57 2.10 8.40
N VAL A 414 9.06 1.09 9.10
CA VAL A 414 9.67 0.47 10.29
C VAL A 414 9.63 -1.06 10.24
N ALA A 415 9.13 -1.64 9.14
CA ALA A 415 9.00 -3.09 8.95
C ALA A 415 8.98 -3.45 7.45
N ALA A 416 9.37 -4.67 7.11
CA ALA A 416 9.54 -5.13 5.73
C ALA A 416 8.48 -6.16 5.31
N GLU A 417 7.20 -5.86 5.57
CA GLU A 417 6.11 -6.76 5.20
C GLU A 417 5.59 -6.48 3.78
N LEU A 418 5.32 -7.54 3.01
CA LEU A 418 4.88 -7.40 1.62
C LEU A 418 3.53 -6.66 1.48
N ARG A 419 2.69 -6.66 2.52
CA ARG A 419 1.42 -5.92 2.56
C ARG A 419 1.55 -4.42 2.29
N TYR A 420 2.71 -3.85 2.60
CA TYR A 420 3.00 -2.43 2.38
C TYR A 420 3.02 -2.05 0.89
N HIS A 421 3.37 -3.00 0.01
CA HIS A 421 3.44 -2.76 -1.43
C HIS A 421 2.19 -3.20 -2.20
N LEU A 422 1.11 -3.60 -1.50
CA LEU A 422 -0.13 -4.06 -2.11
C LEU A 422 -0.66 -3.07 -3.15
N TRP A 423 -0.84 -1.80 -2.78
CA TRP A 423 -1.30 -0.77 -3.71
C TRP A 423 -0.30 -0.51 -4.84
N THR A 424 1.01 -0.46 -4.54
CA THR A 424 2.06 -0.23 -5.54
C THR A 424 2.01 -1.29 -6.64
N MET A 425 1.88 -2.56 -6.28
CA MET A 425 1.80 -3.66 -7.25
C MET A 425 0.49 -3.59 -8.06
N LEU A 426 -0.66 -3.40 -7.41
CA LEU A 426 -1.96 -3.29 -8.06
C LEU A 426 -2.06 -2.12 -9.04
N ALA A 427 -1.67 -0.92 -8.60
CA ALA A 427 -1.69 0.28 -9.42
C ALA A 427 -0.74 0.15 -10.62
N THR A 428 0.43 -0.45 -10.42
CA THR A 428 1.35 -0.76 -11.52
C THR A 428 0.74 -1.75 -12.50
N ALA A 429 0.11 -2.83 -12.03
CA ALA A 429 -0.58 -3.81 -12.87
C ALA A 429 -1.67 -3.17 -13.74
N ILE A 430 -2.48 -2.29 -13.15
CA ILE A 430 -3.52 -1.53 -13.87
C ILE A 430 -2.88 -0.62 -14.93
N ALA A 431 -1.85 0.14 -14.55
CA ALA A 431 -1.16 1.04 -15.47
C ALA A 431 -0.50 0.27 -16.63
N LEU A 432 0.08 -0.90 -16.36
CA LEU A 432 0.64 -1.80 -17.37
C LEU A 432 -0.43 -2.37 -18.29
N ALA A 433 -1.55 -2.86 -17.75
CA ALA A 433 -2.64 -3.41 -18.56
C ALA A 433 -3.18 -2.36 -19.55
N ILE A 434 -3.43 -1.13 -19.08
CA ILE A 434 -3.87 -0.02 -19.93
C ILE A 434 -2.79 0.34 -20.96
N THR A 435 -1.53 0.42 -20.54
CA THR A 435 -0.39 0.73 -21.42
C THR A 435 -0.22 -0.31 -22.52
N ALA A 436 -0.23 -1.60 -22.17
CA ALA A 436 -0.09 -2.70 -23.12
C ALA A 436 -1.24 -2.69 -24.13
N ALA A 437 -2.47 -2.46 -23.67
CA ALA A 437 -3.62 -2.33 -24.56
C ALA A 437 -3.48 -1.12 -25.50
N ASP A 438 -2.98 0.02 -25.01
CA ASP A 438 -2.80 1.24 -25.83
C ASP A 438 -1.76 1.01 -26.92
N LEU A 439 -0.63 0.37 -26.57
CA LEU A 439 0.42 -0.02 -27.52
C LEU A 439 -0.10 -1.01 -28.56
N ALA A 440 -0.88 -2.01 -28.16
CA ALA A 440 -1.50 -2.98 -29.08
C ALA A 440 -2.50 -2.32 -30.06
N GLY A 441 -3.10 -1.18 -29.67
CA GLY A 441 -3.96 -0.37 -30.54
C GLY A 441 -3.21 0.38 -31.65
N GLY A 442 -1.88 0.36 -31.67
CA GLY A 442 -1.04 0.83 -32.79
C GLY A 442 -0.91 2.35 -32.96
N ASN A 443 -1.68 3.17 -32.25
CA ASN A 443 -1.74 4.62 -32.46
C ASN A 443 -1.17 5.44 -31.27
N THR A 444 0.02 5.11 -30.80
CA THR A 444 0.64 5.77 -29.63
C THR A 444 1.79 6.70 -29.99
N GLY A 445 2.37 6.60 -31.20
CA GLY A 445 3.57 7.36 -31.56
C GLY A 445 4.77 7.11 -30.62
N VAL A 446 4.79 5.98 -29.92
CA VAL A 446 5.90 5.50 -29.09
C VAL A 446 6.89 4.78 -30.00
N SER A 447 8.12 5.28 -30.09
CA SER A 447 9.17 4.63 -30.90
C SER A 447 9.64 3.33 -30.25
N ARG A 448 10.17 2.40 -31.05
CA ARG A 448 10.80 1.15 -30.55
C ARG A 448 11.90 1.43 -29.52
N GLN A 449 12.70 2.47 -29.76
CA GLN A 449 13.73 2.90 -28.83
C GLN A 449 13.14 3.31 -27.48
N ARG A 450 12.09 4.15 -27.47
CA ARG A 450 11.42 4.57 -26.24
C ARG A 450 10.75 3.40 -25.51
N LEU A 451 10.21 2.43 -26.25
CA LEU A 451 9.69 1.20 -25.66
C LEU A 451 10.80 0.39 -24.97
N ALA A 452 11.96 0.26 -25.61
CA ALA A 452 13.13 -0.41 -25.01
C ALA A 452 13.58 0.29 -23.71
N TRP A 453 13.64 1.62 -23.71
CA TRP A 453 13.91 2.42 -22.50
C TRP A 453 12.85 2.26 -21.41
N GLY A 454 11.58 2.07 -21.79
CA GLY A 454 10.50 1.83 -20.83
C GLY A 454 10.57 0.45 -20.18
N ILE A 455 11.11 -0.56 -20.86
CA ILE A 455 11.19 -1.94 -20.36
C ILE A 455 12.52 -2.21 -19.65
N SER A 456 13.60 -1.51 -20.01
CA SER A 456 14.95 -1.77 -19.50
C SER A 456 15.10 -1.70 -17.97
N PRO A 457 14.42 -0.81 -17.21
CA PRO A 457 14.57 -0.78 -15.76
C PRO A 457 14.09 -2.08 -15.12
N ALA A 458 12.93 -2.59 -15.55
CA ALA A 458 12.38 -3.83 -15.03
C ALA A 458 13.24 -5.04 -15.39
N LEU A 459 13.72 -5.12 -16.64
CA LEU A 459 14.63 -6.20 -17.07
C LEU A 459 15.93 -6.20 -16.27
N LEU A 460 16.54 -5.04 -16.07
CA LEU A 460 17.78 -4.91 -15.30
C LEU A 460 17.57 -5.31 -13.85
N VAL A 461 16.54 -4.77 -13.19
CA VAL A 461 16.22 -5.07 -11.79
C VAL A 461 15.92 -6.56 -11.62
N THR A 462 15.10 -7.15 -12.48
CA THR A 462 14.78 -8.59 -12.42
C THR A 462 16.03 -9.44 -12.62
N ALA A 463 16.88 -9.10 -13.59
CA ALA A 463 18.13 -9.83 -13.83
C ALA A 463 19.07 -9.76 -12.62
N LEU A 464 19.21 -8.58 -12.00
CA LEU A 464 20.02 -8.41 -10.78
C LEU A 464 19.45 -9.23 -9.62
N CYS A 465 18.13 -9.20 -9.39
CA CYS A 465 17.48 -9.97 -8.32
C CYS A 465 17.68 -11.48 -8.48
N ILE A 466 17.56 -11.99 -9.72
CA ILE A 466 17.76 -13.40 -10.05
C ILE A 466 19.24 -13.76 -9.87
N ALA A 467 20.14 -12.98 -10.46
CA ALA A 467 21.58 -13.23 -10.35
C ALA A 467 22.03 -13.26 -8.88
N TRP A 468 21.56 -12.32 -8.05
CA TRP A 468 21.87 -12.27 -6.62
C TRP A 468 21.45 -13.56 -5.91
N ARG A 469 20.19 -14.01 -6.10
CA ARG A 469 19.68 -15.23 -5.47
C ARG A 469 20.32 -16.53 -5.96
N LEU A 470 20.97 -16.51 -7.13
CA LEU A 470 21.67 -17.66 -7.69
C LEU A 470 23.14 -17.76 -7.28
N ILE A 471 23.71 -16.77 -6.59
CA ILE A 471 25.09 -16.81 -6.09
C ILE A 471 25.07 -17.46 -4.69
N PRO A 472 25.47 -18.74 -4.55
CA PRO A 472 25.52 -19.38 -3.25
C PRO A 472 26.67 -18.81 -2.40
N GLY A 473 26.38 -18.50 -1.13
CA GLY A 473 27.41 -18.22 -0.12
C GLY A 473 27.84 -16.74 0.04
N LEU A 474 26.96 -15.79 -0.31
CA LEU A 474 27.08 -14.38 0.10
C LEU A 474 26.14 -14.03 1.26
#